data_AF-B6XT64-F1
#
_entry.id   AF-B6XT64-F1
#
_cell.length_a   1.000
_cell.length_b   1.000
_cell.length_c   1.000
_cell.angle_alpha   90.00
_cell.angle_beta   90.00
_cell.angle_gamma   90.00
#
_symmetry.space_group_name_H-M   'P 1'
#
loop_
_entity.id
_entity.type
_entity.pdbx_description
1 polymer ?
#
loop_
_entity_poly.entity_id
_entity_poly.type
_entity_poly.pdbx_seq_one_letter_code
_entity_poly.pdbx_strand_id
1 'polypeptide(L)'
;MLASAQGRTREDPIEDLLGISFGVRVEQRGRVIRDLQTEKSLTRKRNSRKFDKEMPLTYRYYLADACFLVALGADRSVLEMLDEAIHSPKWPLYLGRRSCPPNYPLSLGIHDEYEDIRQALNSETWHASEWYRRRYRYPDLEIVCDAEKGENITTQSDLPLSFSREGRRYANRAVHRYRIPNPDKPVEKGAKDSIRPPSFESTGESDPMNFI
;
A
#
# COMPACT_ATOMS: atom_id res chain seq x y z
N MET A 1 4.97 -8.11 -9.31
CA MET A 1 6.36 -7.72 -9.01
C MET A 1 7.17 -8.93 -8.59
N LEU A 2 6.75 -9.66 -7.55
CA LEU A 2 7.42 -10.88 -7.05
C LEU A 2 7.78 -11.90 -8.14
N ALA A 3 6.82 -12.26 -9.01
CA ALA A 3 7.08 -13.15 -10.15
C ALA A 3 8.20 -12.63 -11.08
N SER A 4 8.27 -11.32 -11.31
CA SER A 4 9.33 -10.69 -12.11
C SER A 4 10.69 -10.73 -11.40
N ALA A 5 10.70 -10.58 -10.08
CA ALA A 5 11.89 -10.66 -9.26
C ALA A 5 12.51 -12.08 -9.35
N GLN A 6 11.66 -13.10 -9.26
CA GLN A 6 12.04 -14.52 -9.44
C GLN A 6 12.37 -14.91 -10.90
N GLY A 7 12.05 -14.04 -11.87
CA GLY A 7 12.27 -14.22 -13.31
C GLY A 7 11.28 -15.19 -13.98
N ARG A 8 10.04 -15.24 -13.50
CA ARG A 8 8.97 -16.06 -14.06
C ARG A 8 8.35 -15.46 -15.31
N THR A 9 8.26 -16.22 -16.39
CA THR A 9 7.60 -15.82 -17.64
C THR A 9 6.12 -15.54 -17.46
N ARG A 10 5.45 -15.04 -18.51
CA ARG A 10 4.00 -14.74 -18.41
C ARG A 10 3.16 -16.01 -18.45
N GLU A 11 3.79 -17.11 -18.80
CA GLU A 11 3.24 -18.43 -19.01
C GLU A 11 3.52 -19.36 -17.82
N ASP A 12 4.46 -18.99 -16.94
CA ASP A 12 4.81 -19.76 -15.75
C ASP A 12 3.67 -19.77 -14.72
N PRO A 13 3.55 -20.87 -13.94
CA PRO A 13 2.59 -20.95 -12.83
C PRO A 13 2.86 -19.88 -11.77
N ILE A 14 1.79 -19.46 -11.08
CA ILE A 14 1.83 -18.42 -10.03
C ILE A 14 1.10 -18.83 -8.74
N GLU A 15 0.58 -20.05 -8.70
CA GLU A 15 -0.32 -20.56 -7.67
C GLU A 15 0.29 -20.53 -6.27
N ASP A 16 1.60 -20.75 -6.17
CA ASP A 16 2.35 -20.63 -4.92
C ASP A 16 2.36 -19.18 -4.38
N LEU A 17 2.44 -18.18 -5.27
CA LEU A 17 2.36 -16.77 -4.88
C LEU A 17 0.93 -16.36 -4.49
N LEU A 18 -0.10 -17.11 -4.92
CA LEU A 18 -1.49 -16.86 -4.54
C LEU A 18 -1.80 -17.30 -3.10
N GLY A 19 -0.98 -18.17 -2.51
CA GLY A 19 -1.13 -18.65 -1.14
C GLY A 19 -0.63 -17.67 -0.07
N ILE A 20 0.01 -16.58 -0.47
CA ILE A 20 0.61 -15.59 0.44
C ILE A 20 -0.46 -14.60 0.89
N SER A 21 -0.53 -14.32 2.19
CA SER A 21 -1.36 -13.26 2.74
C SER A 21 -0.83 -11.89 2.33
N PHE A 22 -1.70 -11.02 1.85
CA PHE A 22 -1.33 -9.71 1.33
C PHE A 22 -2.13 -8.59 1.99
N GLY A 23 -1.42 -7.54 2.40
CA GLY A 23 -2.05 -6.32 2.90
C GLY A 23 -1.24 -5.07 2.57
N VAL A 24 -1.95 -3.95 2.45
CA VAL A 24 -1.39 -2.66 2.10
C VAL A 24 -1.92 -1.59 3.04
N ARG A 25 -1.02 -0.82 3.66
CA ARG A 25 -1.35 0.40 4.38
C ARG A 25 -0.95 1.61 3.57
N VAL A 26 -1.86 2.58 3.48
CA VAL A 26 -1.64 3.83 2.73
C VAL A 26 -0.87 4.80 3.61
N GLU A 27 0.45 4.86 3.42
CA GLU A 27 1.34 5.78 4.11
C GLU A 27 1.11 7.23 3.65
N GLN A 28 0.96 7.40 2.34
CA GLN A 28 0.76 8.68 1.69
C GLN A 28 -0.15 8.49 0.47
N ARG A 29 -1.33 9.14 0.48
CA ARG A 29 -2.37 8.94 -0.55
C ARG A 29 -1.94 9.33 -1.96
N GLY A 30 -1.05 10.31 -2.07
CA GLY A 30 -0.63 10.87 -3.35
C GLY A 30 -1.73 11.60 -4.11
N ARG A 31 -1.51 11.80 -5.41
CA ARG A 31 -2.38 12.55 -6.32
C ARG A 31 -2.51 11.84 -7.66
N VAL A 32 -3.72 11.79 -8.20
CA VAL A 32 -3.94 11.24 -9.54
C VAL A 32 -3.45 12.25 -10.58
N ILE A 33 -2.56 11.80 -11.46
CA ILE A 33 -2.09 12.55 -12.64
C ILE A 33 -2.56 11.87 -13.92
N ARG A 34 -2.81 12.66 -14.96
CA ARG A 34 -3.21 12.19 -16.29
C ARG A 34 -2.10 12.47 -17.30
N ASP A 35 -1.60 11.42 -17.91
CA ASP A 35 -0.60 11.46 -18.96
C ASP A 35 -1.25 11.26 -20.33
N LEU A 36 -0.94 12.14 -21.29
CA LEU A 36 -1.38 12.04 -22.68
C LEU A 36 -0.29 11.32 -23.47
N GLN A 37 -0.54 10.05 -23.79
CA GLN A 37 0.42 9.22 -24.50
C GLN A 37 0.04 9.08 -25.99
N THR A 38 1.02 9.39 -26.84
CA THR A 38 0.95 9.17 -28.29
C THR A 38 1.89 8.03 -28.67
N GLU A 39 1.46 7.14 -29.57
CA GLU A 39 2.28 6.04 -30.06
C GLU A 39 2.22 6.02 -31.59
N LYS A 40 3.37 5.79 -32.22
CA LYS A 40 3.52 5.78 -33.67
C LYS A 40 4.52 4.73 -34.10
N SER A 41 4.39 4.24 -35.31
CA SER A 41 5.36 3.33 -35.90
C SER A 41 6.73 3.98 -35.99
N LEU A 42 7.78 3.16 -35.92
CA LEU A 42 9.15 3.60 -36.20
C LEU A 42 9.37 3.83 -37.71
N THR A 43 8.54 3.21 -38.55
CA THR A 43 8.60 3.31 -40.01
C THR A 43 7.77 4.49 -40.53
N ARG A 44 8.21 5.05 -41.67
CA ARG A 44 7.50 6.11 -42.40
C ARG A 44 6.93 5.58 -43.70
N LYS A 45 5.88 6.24 -44.21
CA LYS A 45 5.35 5.96 -45.54
C LYS A 45 6.37 6.36 -46.60
N ARG A 46 6.51 5.54 -47.65
CA ARG A 46 7.45 5.78 -48.76
C ARG A 46 7.22 7.19 -49.34
N ASN A 47 8.31 7.94 -49.54
CA ASN A 47 8.30 9.31 -50.06
C ASN A 47 7.40 10.29 -49.27
N SER A 48 7.19 10.06 -47.96
CA SER A 48 6.39 10.92 -47.10
C SER A 48 7.07 11.21 -45.77
N ARG A 49 6.71 12.34 -45.15
CA ARG A 49 7.07 12.66 -43.75
C ARG A 49 6.13 12.00 -42.73
N LYS A 50 5.03 11.37 -43.17
CA LYS A 50 4.04 10.74 -42.30
C LYS A 50 4.52 9.36 -41.82
N PHE A 51 4.17 9.01 -40.58
CA PHE A 51 4.41 7.68 -40.03
C PHE A 51 3.52 6.65 -40.74
N ASP A 52 4.00 5.41 -40.81
CA ASP A 52 3.28 4.31 -41.45
C ASP A 52 1.97 4.01 -40.71
N LYS A 53 2.05 3.95 -39.38
CA LYS A 53 0.93 3.78 -38.47
C LYS A 53 1.03 4.77 -37.32
N GLU A 54 -0.09 5.39 -37.00
CA GLU A 54 -0.28 6.21 -35.79
C GLU A 54 -1.36 5.53 -34.95
N MET A 55 -1.09 5.34 -33.66
CA MET A 55 -2.05 4.71 -32.75
C MET A 55 -2.99 5.78 -32.17
N PRO A 56 -4.21 5.39 -31.75
CA PRO A 56 -5.11 6.30 -31.05
C PRO A 56 -4.47 6.94 -29.82
N LEU A 57 -4.84 8.20 -29.56
CA LEU A 57 -4.44 8.89 -28.34
C LEU A 57 -4.87 8.08 -27.12
N THR A 58 -3.95 7.86 -26.20
CA THR A 58 -4.21 7.11 -24.97
C THR A 58 -4.02 8.02 -23.78
N TYR A 59 -5.00 8.05 -22.87
CA TYR A 59 -4.88 8.73 -21.59
C TYR A 59 -4.56 7.71 -20.50
N ARG A 60 -3.41 7.86 -19.84
CA ARG A 60 -2.97 6.96 -18.77
C ARG A 60 -2.97 7.70 -17.44
N TYR A 61 -3.66 7.13 -16.46
CA TYR A 61 -3.71 7.68 -15.10
C TYR A 61 -2.65 7.03 -14.23
N TYR A 62 -1.94 7.85 -13.47
CA TYR A 62 -0.92 7.42 -12.50
C TYR A 62 -1.21 8.04 -11.14
N LEU A 63 -0.67 7.42 -10.09
CA LEU A 63 -0.66 7.99 -8.76
C LEU A 63 0.74 8.55 -8.49
N ALA A 64 0.83 9.87 -8.40
CA ALA A 64 2.07 10.60 -8.12
C ALA A 64 2.19 10.87 -6.61
N ASP A 65 3.42 10.92 -6.11
CA ASP A 65 3.72 11.18 -4.71
C ASP A 65 2.92 10.27 -3.76
N ALA A 66 2.75 8.99 -4.07
CA ALA A 66 2.13 8.04 -3.15
C ALA A 66 3.19 7.15 -2.51
N CYS A 67 2.93 6.76 -1.27
CA CYS A 67 3.74 5.81 -0.51
C CYS A 67 2.81 4.76 0.10
N PHE A 68 3.24 3.51 0.08
CA PHE A 68 2.49 2.37 0.59
C PHE A 68 3.44 1.49 1.38
N LEU A 69 2.95 0.99 2.51
CA LEU A 69 3.56 -0.12 3.22
C LEU A 69 2.83 -1.40 2.80
N VAL A 70 3.57 -2.42 2.40
CA VAL A 70 3.02 -3.72 2.00
C VAL A 70 3.51 -4.77 2.98
N ALA A 71 2.60 -5.55 3.54
CA ALA A 71 2.91 -6.72 4.35
C ALA A 71 2.59 -7.99 3.56
N LEU A 72 3.51 -8.95 3.61
CA LEU A 72 3.39 -10.29 3.04
C LEU A 72 3.49 -11.32 4.16
N GLY A 73 2.52 -12.23 4.25
CA GLY A 73 2.49 -13.31 5.23
C GLY A 73 2.60 -14.67 4.55
N ALA A 74 3.61 -15.45 4.90
CA ALA A 74 3.84 -16.81 4.42
C ALA A 74 4.84 -17.52 5.34
N ASP A 75 5.12 -18.78 5.08
CA ASP A 75 6.19 -19.51 5.75
C ASP A 75 7.55 -18.79 5.58
N ARG A 76 8.38 -18.85 6.63
CA ARG A 76 9.69 -18.19 6.70
C ARG A 76 10.54 -18.42 5.45
N SER A 77 10.65 -19.66 4.98
CA SER A 77 11.44 -20.02 3.80
C SER A 77 10.91 -19.37 2.51
N VAL A 78 9.60 -19.17 2.40
CA VAL A 78 8.98 -18.49 1.25
C VAL A 78 9.32 -17.00 1.30
N LEU A 79 9.22 -16.37 2.48
CA LEU A 79 9.57 -14.96 2.65
C LEU A 79 11.05 -14.70 2.36
N GLU A 80 11.96 -15.56 2.82
CA GLU A 80 13.40 -15.46 2.55
C GLU A 80 13.71 -15.55 1.05
N MET A 81 13.11 -16.51 0.35
CA MET A 81 13.23 -16.64 -1.09
C MET A 81 12.72 -15.38 -1.83
N LEU A 82 11.62 -14.79 -1.36
CA LEU A 82 11.04 -13.59 -1.99
C LEU A 82 11.88 -12.35 -1.71
N ASP A 83 12.38 -12.20 -0.49
CA ASP A 83 13.24 -11.09 -0.10
C ASP A 83 14.56 -11.12 -0.88
N GLU A 84 15.19 -12.28 -1.01
CA GLU A 84 16.38 -12.46 -1.85
C GLU A 84 16.10 -12.11 -3.32
N ALA A 85 14.97 -12.57 -3.86
CA ALA A 85 14.57 -12.24 -5.23
C ALA A 85 14.35 -10.74 -5.43
N ILE A 86 13.82 -10.02 -4.43
CA ILE A 86 13.65 -8.56 -4.51
C ILE A 86 15.00 -7.84 -4.50
N HIS A 87 15.96 -8.30 -3.69
CA HIS A 87 17.30 -7.72 -3.60
C HIS A 87 18.17 -8.00 -4.83
N SER A 88 18.01 -9.17 -5.45
CA SER A 88 18.73 -9.55 -6.68
C SER A 88 17.74 -9.98 -7.79
N PRO A 89 16.94 -9.05 -8.34
CA PRO A 89 15.85 -9.40 -9.23
C PRO A 89 16.37 -9.82 -10.61
N LYS A 90 15.84 -10.93 -11.15
CA LYS A 90 16.20 -11.38 -12.50
C LYS A 90 15.74 -10.43 -13.59
N TRP A 91 14.65 -9.69 -13.37
CA TRP A 91 14.16 -8.66 -14.28
C TRP A 91 13.88 -7.34 -13.56
N PRO A 92 13.92 -6.19 -14.27
CA PRO A 92 13.65 -4.88 -13.68
C PRO A 92 12.30 -4.81 -12.97
N LEU A 93 12.31 -4.32 -11.73
CA LEU A 93 11.11 -4.14 -10.92
C LEU A 93 10.44 -2.80 -11.22
N TYR A 94 9.11 -2.79 -11.17
CA TYR A 94 8.31 -1.59 -11.43
C TYR A 94 6.98 -1.62 -10.67
N LEU A 95 6.48 -0.45 -10.30
CA LEU A 95 5.20 -0.24 -9.62
C LEU A 95 4.08 -0.10 -10.65
N GLY A 96 3.53 -1.23 -11.07
CA GLY A 96 2.46 -1.31 -12.06
C GLY A 96 2.96 -1.20 -13.51
N ARG A 97 3.45 -0.02 -13.93
CA ARG A 97 3.97 0.22 -15.29
C ARG A 97 5.49 0.35 -15.29
N ARG A 98 6.16 -0.08 -16.37
CA ARG A 98 7.63 -0.01 -16.54
C ARG A 98 8.22 1.41 -16.40
N SER A 99 7.41 2.45 -16.59
CA SER A 99 7.80 3.86 -16.40
C SER A 99 7.85 4.30 -14.93
N CYS A 100 7.42 3.45 -13.99
CA CYS A 100 7.35 3.75 -12.56
C CYS A 100 8.33 2.83 -11.81
N PRO A 101 9.65 3.10 -11.81
CA PRO A 101 10.60 2.35 -11.00
C PRO A 101 10.28 2.54 -9.51
N PRO A 102 10.49 1.51 -8.66
CA PRO A 102 10.32 1.64 -7.22
C PRO A 102 11.39 2.55 -6.60
N ASN A 103 11.08 3.10 -5.42
CA ASN A 103 12.07 3.74 -4.57
C ASN A 103 12.79 2.67 -3.72
N TYR A 104 14.01 2.97 -3.27
CA TYR A 104 14.81 2.11 -2.39
C TYR A 104 14.90 2.71 -0.97
N PRO A 105 15.00 1.86 0.06
CA PRO A 105 14.91 0.39 0.01
C PRO A 105 13.47 -0.08 -0.31
N LEU A 106 13.34 -1.16 -1.09
CA LEU A 106 12.03 -1.73 -1.47
C LEU A 106 11.51 -2.73 -0.43
N SER A 107 12.41 -3.40 0.28
CA SER A 107 12.09 -4.31 1.38
C SER A 107 12.52 -3.67 2.70
N LEU A 108 11.69 -3.84 3.73
CA LEU A 108 12.01 -3.51 5.12
C LEU A 108 12.53 -4.73 5.90
N GLY A 109 12.80 -5.84 5.21
CA GLY A 109 13.25 -7.09 5.80
C GLY A 109 12.10 -7.99 6.23
N ILE A 110 12.46 -9.11 6.87
CA ILE A 110 11.55 -10.13 7.38
C ILE A 110 11.52 -10.02 8.90
N HIS A 111 10.30 -9.98 9.45
CA HIS A 111 10.02 -9.73 10.85
C HIS A 111 9.24 -10.93 11.42
N ASP A 112 9.74 -11.52 12.50
CA ASP A 112 9.16 -12.72 13.14
C ASP A 112 8.34 -12.34 14.40
N GLU A 113 8.40 -11.07 14.81
CA GLU A 113 7.69 -10.54 15.99
C GLU A 113 6.18 -10.36 15.79
N TYR A 114 5.70 -10.41 14.54
CA TYR A 114 4.30 -10.26 14.21
C TYR A 114 3.66 -11.65 14.01
N GLU A 115 2.50 -11.85 14.62
CA GLU A 115 1.67 -13.05 14.45
C GLU A 115 1.08 -13.12 13.03
N ASP A 116 0.67 -11.97 12.47
CA ASP A 116 0.08 -11.88 11.14
C ASP A 116 0.37 -10.54 10.43
N ILE A 117 -0.08 -10.44 9.17
CA ILE A 117 0.06 -9.21 8.37
C ILE A 117 -0.74 -8.03 8.96
N ARG A 118 -1.83 -8.28 9.69
CA ARG A 118 -2.65 -7.22 10.26
C ARG A 118 -1.88 -6.58 11.41
N GLN A 119 -1.32 -7.36 12.32
CA GLN A 119 -0.49 -6.86 13.41
C GLN A 119 0.70 -6.06 12.87
N ALA A 120 1.41 -6.58 11.85
CA ALA A 120 2.49 -5.84 11.20
C ALA A 120 2.01 -4.48 10.66
N LEU A 121 0.92 -4.46 9.88
CA LEU A 121 0.35 -3.22 9.33
C LEU A 121 -0.24 -2.29 10.39
N ASN A 122 -0.62 -2.77 11.57
CA ASN A 122 -1.15 -1.93 12.65
C ASN A 122 -0.03 -1.31 13.48
N SER A 123 1.07 -2.05 13.70
CA SER A 123 2.13 -1.67 14.62
C SER A 123 3.32 -0.97 13.96
N GLU A 124 3.58 -1.22 12.68
CA GLU A 124 4.73 -0.64 11.99
C GLU A 124 4.65 0.90 11.98
N THR A 125 5.79 1.56 12.16
CA THR A 125 5.88 3.03 12.20
C THR A 125 5.39 3.69 10.91
N TRP A 126 5.02 4.96 10.96
CA TRP A 126 4.58 5.68 9.76
C TRP A 126 5.79 6.04 8.88
N HIS A 127 5.76 5.64 7.61
CA HIS A 127 6.80 5.73 6.56
C HIS A 127 6.52 6.81 5.51
N ALA A 128 5.66 7.79 5.79
CA ALA A 128 5.46 8.92 4.87
C ALA A 128 6.69 9.83 4.75
N SER A 129 6.79 10.56 3.63
CA SER A 129 7.85 11.56 3.42
C SER A 129 7.77 12.73 4.41
N GLU A 130 8.90 13.34 4.76
CA GLU A 130 8.93 14.42 5.76
C GLU A 130 7.98 15.59 5.45
N TRP A 131 7.93 16.00 4.19
CA TRP A 131 7.05 17.10 3.78
C TRP A 131 5.57 16.73 3.96
N TYR A 132 5.21 15.46 3.79
CA TYR A 132 3.87 14.97 3.99
C TYR A 132 3.52 14.93 5.47
N ARG A 133 4.44 14.47 6.33
CA ARG A 133 4.28 14.51 7.80
C ARG A 133 4.13 15.93 8.34
N ARG A 134 4.82 16.90 7.74
CA ARG A 134 4.69 18.33 8.07
C ARG A 134 3.33 18.90 7.68
N ARG A 135 2.78 18.47 6.55
CA ARG A 135 1.48 18.94 6.04
C ARG A 135 0.28 18.26 6.71
N TYR A 136 0.39 16.96 7.02
CA TYR A 136 -0.67 16.15 7.59
C TYR A 136 -0.21 15.59 8.93
N ARG A 137 -0.74 16.15 10.02
CA ARG A 137 -0.36 15.74 11.36
C ARG A 137 -1.10 14.46 11.75
N TYR A 138 -0.39 13.33 11.72
CA TYR A 138 -0.87 12.02 12.17
C TYR A 138 -2.26 11.64 11.63
N PRO A 139 -2.47 11.62 10.29
CA PRO A 139 -3.75 11.21 9.73
C PRO A 139 -4.02 9.73 10.05
N ASP A 140 -5.29 9.38 10.22
CA ASP A 140 -5.70 7.97 10.23
C ASP A 140 -5.27 7.31 8.92
N LEU A 141 -4.71 6.12 9.04
CA LEU A 141 -4.17 5.35 7.92
C LEU A 141 -5.19 4.33 7.45
N GLU A 142 -5.34 4.21 6.14
CA GLU A 142 -6.23 3.22 5.54
C GLU A 142 -5.46 1.94 5.25
N ILE A 143 -6.05 0.80 5.63
CA ILE A 143 -5.51 -0.53 5.37
C ILE A 143 -6.48 -1.30 4.48
N VAL A 144 -5.92 -1.99 3.49
CA VAL A 144 -6.62 -2.93 2.62
C VAL A 144 -5.87 -4.26 2.63
N CYS A 145 -6.51 -5.33 3.07
CA CYS A 145 -5.90 -6.66 3.13
C CYS A 145 -6.90 -7.75 2.70
N ASP A 146 -6.42 -8.98 2.59
CA ASP A 146 -7.28 -10.13 2.32
C ASP A 146 -8.31 -10.32 3.44
N ALA A 147 -9.58 -10.52 3.07
CA ALA A 147 -10.66 -10.62 4.04
C ALA A 147 -10.69 -11.97 4.77
N GLU A 148 -10.92 -11.94 6.08
CA GLU A 148 -11.17 -13.10 6.92
C GLU A 148 -12.66 -13.38 7.12
N LYS A 149 -12.97 -14.55 7.69
CA LYS A 149 -14.36 -14.96 7.95
C LYS A 149 -15.02 -14.02 8.95
N GLY A 150 -16.16 -13.44 8.57
CA GLY A 150 -16.96 -12.57 9.44
C GLY A 150 -16.62 -11.08 9.34
N GLU A 151 -15.63 -10.70 8.53
CA GLU A 151 -15.32 -9.30 8.23
C GLU A 151 -16.26 -8.72 7.17
N ASN A 152 -16.35 -7.39 7.12
CA ASN A 152 -17.03 -6.70 6.02
C ASN A 152 -16.21 -6.83 4.74
N ILE A 153 -16.75 -7.56 3.76
CA ILE A 153 -16.07 -7.88 2.50
C ILE A 153 -16.41 -6.84 1.43
N THR A 154 -15.36 -6.34 0.79
CA THR A 154 -15.45 -5.67 -0.52
C THR A 154 -14.82 -6.58 -1.57
N THR A 155 -15.29 -6.49 -2.82
CA THR A 155 -14.75 -7.27 -3.93
C THR A 155 -13.81 -6.44 -4.77
N GLN A 156 -12.65 -6.98 -5.12
CA GLN A 156 -11.63 -6.35 -5.96
C GLN A 156 -11.22 -7.31 -7.10
N SER A 157 -11.29 -6.89 -8.36
CA SER A 157 -10.92 -7.74 -9.51
C SER A 157 -9.40 -7.73 -9.78
N ASP A 158 -8.61 -8.21 -8.82
CA ASP A 158 -7.14 -8.17 -8.86
C ASP A 158 -6.45 -9.54 -8.67
N LEU A 159 -7.20 -10.62 -8.44
CA LEU A 159 -6.63 -11.97 -8.31
C LEU A 159 -6.18 -12.48 -9.68
N PRO A 160 -4.87 -12.64 -9.96
CA PRO A 160 -4.42 -13.04 -11.28
C PRO A 160 -4.73 -14.51 -11.57
N LEU A 161 -5.38 -14.78 -12.71
CA LEU A 161 -5.59 -16.15 -13.22
C LEU A 161 -4.59 -16.47 -14.33
N SER A 162 -4.19 -15.47 -15.13
CA SER A 162 -3.17 -15.63 -16.17
C SER A 162 -2.56 -14.29 -16.54
N PHE A 163 -1.24 -14.27 -16.73
CA PHE A 163 -0.50 -13.13 -17.27
C PHE A 163 -0.21 -13.25 -18.77
N SER A 164 -0.64 -14.33 -19.42
CA SER A 164 -0.42 -14.59 -20.85
C SER A 164 -0.87 -13.42 -21.71
N ARG A 165 -0.12 -13.15 -22.78
CA ARG A 165 -0.44 -12.09 -23.74
C ARG A 165 -1.70 -12.39 -24.55
N GLU A 166 -2.04 -13.65 -24.71
CA GLU A 166 -3.19 -14.12 -25.50
C GLU A 166 -4.52 -13.97 -24.74
N GLY A 167 -4.46 -13.95 -23.41
CA GLY A 167 -5.68 -13.97 -22.58
C GLY A 167 -5.40 -13.65 -21.13
N ARG A 168 -4.92 -12.43 -20.85
CA ARG A 168 -4.76 -11.94 -19.48
C ARG A 168 -6.10 -11.92 -18.76
N ARG A 169 -6.20 -12.59 -17.61
CA ARG A 169 -7.44 -12.75 -16.86
C ARG A 169 -7.24 -12.56 -15.37
N TYR A 170 -8.25 -12.00 -14.73
CA TYR A 170 -8.32 -11.77 -13.30
C TYR A 170 -9.65 -12.26 -12.75
N ALA A 171 -9.64 -12.73 -11.52
CA ALA A 171 -10.80 -13.05 -10.72
C ALA A 171 -11.02 -11.99 -9.62
N ASN A 172 -12.16 -12.11 -8.98
CA ASN A 172 -12.53 -11.30 -7.82
C ASN A 172 -11.85 -11.85 -6.57
N ARG A 173 -11.26 -10.96 -5.77
CA ARG A 173 -10.71 -11.20 -4.45
C ARG A 173 -11.57 -10.50 -3.40
N ALA A 174 -11.82 -11.19 -2.29
CA ALA A 174 -12.45 -10.61 -1.12
C ALA A 174 -11.40 -9.81 -0.33
N VAL A 175 -11.64 -8.51 -0.15
CA VAL A 175 -10.75 -7.61 0.58
C VAL A 175 -11.49 -6.95 1.74
N HIS A 176 -10.80 -6.81 2.86
CA HIS A 176 -11.26 -6.05 4.01
C HIS A 176 -10.59 -4.68 4.02
N ARG A 177 -11.38 -3.65 4.32
CA ARG A 177 -10.95 -2.24 4.31
C ARG A 177 -11.31 -1.61 5.63
N TYR A 178 -10.32 -1.03 6.31
CA TYR A 178 -10.51 -0.36 7.58
C TYR A 178 -9.50 0.78 7.75
N ARG A 179 -9.67 1.56 8.82
CA ARG A 179 -8.75 2.63 9.19
C ARG A 179 -8.23 2.44 10.60
N ILE A 180 -7.00 2.88 10.81
CA ILE A 180 -6.34 2.86 12.10
C ILE A 180 -5.88 4.27 12.46
N PRO A 181 -5.81 4.63 13.76
CA PRO A 181 -5.05 5.80 14.19
C PRO A 181 -3.60 5.68 13.71
N ASN A 182 -2.97 6.81 13.42
CA ASN A 182 -1.55 6.82 13.06
C ASN A 182 -0.69 6.23 14.21
N PRO A 183 0.15 5.21 13.96
CA PRO A 183 0.98 4.59 15.01
C PRO A 183 1.95 5.55 15.69
N ASP A 184 2.41 6.58 14.97
CA ASP A 184 3.31 7.60 15.52
C ASP A 184 2.56 8.68 16.33
N LYS A 185 1.22 8.63 16.39
CA LYS A 185 0.44 9.58 17.16
C LYS A 185 0.71 9.35 18.64
N PRO A 186 1.16 10.36 19.40
CA PRO A 186 1.36 10.21 20.83
C PRO A 186 0.03 9.83 21.48
N VAL A 187 0.04 8.74 22.24
CA VAL A 187 -1.09 8.38 23.10
C VAL A 187 -1.21 9.48 24.15
N GLU A 188 -2.28 10.25 24.10
CA GLU A 188 -2.61 11.17 25.19
C GLU A 188 -2.83 10.32 26.44
N LYS A 189 -1.83 10.23 27.32
CA LYS A 189 -2.00 9.73 28.68
C LYS A 189 -2.84 10.76 29.44
N GLY A 190 -4.16 10.78 29.25
CA GLY A 190 -4.95 11.89 29.77
C GLY A 190 -6.46 11.86 29.55
N ALA A 191 -7.11 10.71 29.70
CA ALA A 191 -8.47 10.67 30.24
C ALA A 191 -8.66 9.31 30.93
N LYS A 192 -8.25 9.21 32.20
CA LYS A 192 -9.00 8.32 33.08
C LYS A 192 -10.44 8.80 32.97
N ASP A 193 -11.36 7.91 32.64
CA ASP A 193 -12.80 8.13 32.78
C ASP A 193 -13.09 8.54 34.23
N SER A 194 -13.03 9.83 34.52
CA SER A 194 -13.72 10.43 35.64
C SER A 194 -15.13 10.77 35.17
N ILE A 195 -15.92 9.74 34.85
CA ILE A 195 -17.38 9.85 34.91
C ILE A 195 -17.77 9.83 36.39
N ARG A 196 -17.38 10.88 37.11
CA ARG A 196 -18.04 11.32 38.32
C ARG A 196 -18.21 12.83 38.17
N PRO A 197 -19.44 13.36 38.15
CA PRO A 197 -19.61 14.79 38.28
C PRO A 197 -18.95 15.24 39.60
N PRO A 198 -18.33 16.42 39.66
CA PRO A 198 -17.76 16.92 40.90
C PRO A 198 -18.84 16.99 41.97
N SER A 199 -18.64 16.29 43.09
CA SER A 199 -19.50 16.41 44.27
C SER A 199 -19.27 17.76 44.93
N PHE A 200 -20.36 18.39 45.39
CA PHE A 200 -20.40 19.73 45.98
C PHE A 200 -19.55 19.91 47.27
N GLU A 201 -18.93 18.86 47.81
CA GLU A 201 -18.31 18.87 49.14
C GLU A 201 -16.78 19.03 49.17
N SER A 202 -16.13 19.41 48.06
CA SER A 202 -14.70 19.68 48.06
C SER A 202 -14.42 21.16 47.83
N THR A 203 -14.54 21.98 48.87
CA THR A 203 -13.89 23.29 48.92
C THR A 203 -12.39 23.06 49.09
N GLY A 204 -11.62 23.22 48.01
CA GLY A 204 -10.16 23.29 48.09
C GLY A 204 -9.71 24.54 48.85
N GLU A 205 -8.49 24.51 49.41
CA GLU A 205 -7.86 25.55 50.25
C GLU A 205 -7.59 26.90 49.57
N SER A 206 -8.32 27.26 48.50
CA SER A 206 -8.16 28.54 47.82
C SER A 206 -9.50 29.08 47.37
N ASP A 207 -10.38 29.37 48.33
CA ASP A 207 -11.51 30.27 48.11
C ASP A 207 -11.08 31.71 48.47
N PRO A 208 -10.95 32.62 47.48
CA PRO A 208 -10.57 34.01 47.72
C PRO A 208 -11.67 34.87 48.37
N MET A 209 -12.82 34.30 48.76
CA MET A 209 -13.93 35.03 49.39
C MET A 209 -14.17 34.69 50.88
N ASN A 210 -13.24 34.01 51.54
CA ASN A 210 -13.38 33.70 52.96
C ASN A 210 -12.96 34.91 53.83
N PHE A 211 -13.91 35.77 54.19
CA PHE A 211 -13.72 36.81 55.21
C PHE A 211 -14.10 36.26 56.59
N ILE A 212 -13.12 35.76 57.35
CA ILE A 212 -13.09 35.80 58.82
C ILE A 212 -11.66 36.07 59.26
#